data_AF-A0A453QUR7-F1
#
_entry.id   AF-A0A453QUR7-F1
#
_cell.length_a   1.000
_cell.length_b   1.000
_cell.length_c   1.000
_cell.angle_alpha   90.00
_cell.angle_beta   90.00
_cell.angle_gamma   90.00
#
_symmetry.space_group_name_H-M   'P 1'
#
loop_
_entity.id
_entity.type
_entity.pdbx_description
1 polymer ?
#
loop_
_entity_poly.entity_id
_entity_poly.type
_entity_poly.pdbx_seq_one_letter_code
_entity_poly.pdbx_strand_id
1 'polypeptide(L)'
;MGSGPHLSTSSDAAPKPARETMYVVKRDGRTETVHFDKITARLKKLSYGLSQEHCDPVLVAQKVCAGVYKGVTTSQLDELAAETAAALTASHPDYASLAARIAVSNLHKNTKKSFSET
;
A
#
# COMPACT_ATOMS: atom_id res chain seq x y z
N MET A 1 4.91 44.29 52.18
CA MET A 1 3.88 44.08 51.14
C MET A 1 4.60 44.00 49.80
N GLY A 2 4.49 42.90 49.06
CA GLY A 2 5.02 42.79 47.69
C GLY A 2 5.92 41.58 47.40
N SER A 3 5.59 40.38 47.86
CA SER A 3 6.18 39.15 47.31
C SER A 3 5.62 38.90 45.91
N GLY A 4 6.40 39.14 44.87
CA GLY A 4 6.07 38.75 43.49
C GLY A 4 6.82 37.48 43.12
N PRO A 5 6.15 36.36 42.80
CA PRO A 5 6.84 35.17 42.30
C PRO A 5 7.11 35.35 40.81
N HIS A 6 8.39 35.40 40.42
CA HIS A 6 8.79 35.30 39.03
C HIS A 6 8.61 33.84 38.59
N LEU A 7 7.52 33.60 37.87
CA LEU A 7 7.14 32.32 37.30
C LEU A 7 8.22 31.86 36.32
N SER A 8 9.02 30.87 36.72
CA SER A 8 9.87 30.11 35.81
C SER A 8 8.96 29.38 34.83
N THR A 9 8.77 29.93 33.64
CA THR A 9 8.09 29.22 32.56
C THR A 9 8.98 28.05 32.14
N SER A 10 8.67 26.87 32.68
CA SER A 10 9.16 25.60 32.19
C SER A 10 8.87 25.54 30.69
N SER A 11 9.93 25.59 29.89
CA SER A 11 9.89 25.27 28.47
C SER A 11 9.48 23.81 28.33
N ASP A 12 8.17 23.57 28.26
CA ASP A 12 7.61 22.30 27.85
C ASP A 12 7.82 22.20 26.33
N ALA A 13 8.97 21.63 25.96
CA ALA A 13 9.24 21.26 24.59
C ALA A 13 8.30 20.10 24.24
N ALA A 14 7.16 20.45 23.64
CA ALA A 14 6.21 19.50 23.09
C ALA A 14 6.94 18.40 22.29
N PRO A 15 6.60 17.12 22.49
CA PRO A 15 7.22 16.04 21.75
C PRO A 15 6.96 16.25 20.25
N LYS A 16 8.05 16.40 19.50
CA LYS A 16 8.04 16.45 18.04
C LYS A 16 7.24 15.24 17.56
N PRO A 17 6.25 15.39 16.65
CA PRO A 17 5.48 14.24 16.18
C PRO A 17 6.45 13.24 15.57
N ALA A 18 6.52 12.05 16.18
CA ALA A 18 7.30 10.94 15.64
C ALA A 18 6.86 10.76 14.19
N ARG A 19 7.79 10.82 13.25
CA ARG A 19 7.55 10.57 11.82
C ARG A 19 6.66 9.34 11.70
N GLU A 20 5.41 9.54 11.31
CA GLU A 20 4.43 8.47 11.26
C GLU A 20 4.74 7.63 10.02
N THR A 21 5.65 6.67 10.17
CA THR A 21 6.06 5.80 9.08
C THR A 21 4.88 4.92 8.70
N MET A 22 4.31 5.13 7.51
CA MET A 22 3.28 4.24 6.97
C MET A 22 3.81 2.81 6.95
N TYR A 23 3.08 1.90 7.59
CA TYR A 23 3.39 0.47 7.62
C TYR A 23 2.23 -0.33 7.03
N VAL A 24 2.60 -1.43 6.37
CA VAL A 24 1.73 -2.49 5.87
C VAL A 24 1.75 -3.65 6.84
N VAL A 25 0.59 -4.23 7.12
CA VAL A 25 0.48 -5.50 7.86
C VAL A 25 0.48 -6.65 6.87
N LYS A 26 1.51 -7.50 6.93
CA LYS A 26 1.60 -8.71 6.11
C LYS A 26 0.57 -9.74 6.55
N ARG A 27 0.28 -10.70 5.66
CA ARG A 27 -0.61 -11.84 5.94
C ARG A 27 -0.12 -12.71 7.11
N ASP A 28 1.19 -12.74 7.38
CA ASP A 28 1.79 -13.44 8.52
C ASP A 28 1.72 -12.62 9.84
N GLY A 29 1.03 -11.49 9.85
CA GLY A 29 0.89 -10.60 11.01
C GLY A 29 2.07 -9.66 11.23
N ARG A 30 3.17 -9.78 10.46
CA ARG A 30 4.32 -8.88 10.59
C ARG A 30 4.04 -7.52 9.98
N THR A 31 4.58 -6.47 10.57
CA THR A 31 4.55 -5.13 9.98
C THR A 31 5.81 -4.88 9.16
N GLU A 32 5.64 -4.19 8.03
CA GLU A 32 6.76 -3.72 7.21
C GLU A 32 6.45 -2.31 6.74
N THR A 33 7.48 -1.48 6.57
CA THR A 33 7.29 -0.13 6.03
C THR A 33 6.78 -0.20 4.59
N VAL A 34 5.84 0.68 4.23
CA VAL A 34 5.37 0.79 2.85
C VAL A 34 6.52 1.27 1.97
N HIS A 35 6.98 0.41 1.04
CA HIS A 35 7.97 0.78 0.03
C HIS A 35 7.32 0.79 -1.35
N PHE A 36 7.37 1.94 -2.00
CA PHE A 36 6.87 2.13 -3.37
C PHE A 36 7.49 1.12 -4.36
N ASP A 37 8.79 0.88 -4.23
CA ASP A 37 9.53 -0.03 -5.11
C ASP A 37 9.02 -1.47 -5.04
N LYS A 38 8.57 -1.92 -3.85
CA LYS A 38 8.04 -3.26 -3.66
C LYS A 38 6.69 -3.44 -4.34
N ILE A 39 5.83 -2.42 -4.29
CA ILE A 39 4.53 -2.39 -4.98
C ILE A 39 4.77 -2.42 -6.49
N THR A 40 5.61 -1.50 -6.98
CA THR A 40 5.94 -1.40 -8.39
C THR A 40 6.56 -2.68 -8.94
N ALA A 41 7.50 -3.29 -8.22
CA ALA A 41 8.12 -4.56 -8.62
C ALA A 41 7.10 -5.71 -8.72
N ARG A 42 6.13 -5.78 -7.80
CA ARG A 42 5.05 -6.77 -7.84
C ARG A 42 4.14 -6.58 -9.05
N LEU A 43 3.75 -5.34 -9.36
CA LEU A 43 2.91 -5.03 -10.53
C LEU A 43 3.65 -5.28 -11.85
N LYS A 44 4.95 -4.94 -11.92
CA LYS A 44 5.82 -5.29 -13.05
C LYS A 44 5.90 -6.80 -13.28
N LYS A 45 5.98 -7.60 -12.21
CA LYS A 45 5.98 -9.05 -12.33
C LYS A 45 4.67 -9.61 -12.88
N LEU A 46 3.53 -8.96 -12.60
CA LEU A 46 2.20 -9.40 -13.05
C LEU A 46 1.84 -8.91 -14.46
N SER A 47 2.52 -7.88 -14.97
CA SER A 47 2.33 -7.32 -16.32
C SER A 47 3.12 -8.06 -17.41
N TYR A 48 3.62 -9.26 -17.15
CA TYR A 48 4.35 -10.06 -18.14
C TYR A 48 3.54 -10.25 -19.42
N GLY A 49 4.15 -9.99 -20.59
CA GLY A 49 3.48 -10.14 -21.89
C GLY A 49 2.34 -9.16 -22.15
N LEU A 50 2.19 -8.10 -21.35
CA LEU A 50 1.33 -6.95 -21.67
C LEU A 50 2.15 -5.85 -22.35
N SER A 51 1.50 -4.99 -23.14
CA SER A 51 2.18 -3.90 -23.84
C SER A 51 2.59 -2.82 -22.83
N GLN A 52 3.90 -2.68 -22.58
CA GLN A 52 4.43 -1.66 -21.66
C GLN A 52 4.17 -0.23 -22.12
N GLU A 53 3.88 -0.02 -23.40
CA GLU A 53 3.51 1.28 -23.98
C GLU A 53 2.11 1.74 -23.55
N HIS A 54 1.20 0.80 -23.31
CA HIS A 54 -0.19 1.11 -22.97
C HIS A 54 -0.57 0.75 -21.54
N CYS A 55 0.14 -0.20 -20.92
CA CYS A 55 -0.07 -0.63 -19.55
C CYS A 55 1.19 -0.33 -18.73
N ASP A 56 1.18 0.80 -18.01
CA ASP A 56 2.27 1.20 -17.12
C ASP A 56 1.97 0.77 -15.66
N PRO A 57 2.72 -0.21 -15.11
CA PRO A 57 2.57 -0.63 -13.73
C PRO A 57 2.98 0.46 -12.73
N VAL A 58 3.84 1.40 -13.13
CA VAL A 58 4.32 2.50 -12.29
C VAL A 58 3.17 3.48 -12.01
N LEU A 59 2.39 3.82 -13.04
CA LEU A 59 1.20 4.66 -12.89
C LEU A 59 0.19 4.06 -11.89
N VAL A 60 -0.05 2.75 -11.97
CA VAL A 60 -0.90 2.04 -11.01
C VAL A 60 -0.32 2.14 -9.59
N ALA A 61 0.98 1.88 -9.42
CA ALA A 61 1.64 1.97 -8.12
C ALA A 61 1.53 3.37 -7.50
N GLN A 62 1.67 4.43 -8.30
CA GLN A 62 1.56 5.81 -7.83
C GLN A 62 0.16 6.10 -7.28
N LYS A 63 -0.88 5.71 -8.02
CA LYS A 63 -2.28 5.87 -7.59
C LYS A 63 -2.59 5.03 -6.34
N VAL A 64 -2.09 3.81 -6.27
CA VAL A 64 -2.25 2.95 -5.08
C VAL A 64 -1.61 3.60 -3.87
N CYS A 65 -0.37 4.10 -3.98
CA CYS A 65 0.32 4.76 -2.87
C CYS A 65 -0.39 6.01 -2.38
N ALA A 66 -1.10 6.74 -3.25
CA ALA A 66 -1.93 7.87 -2.83
C ALA A 66 -3.17 7.44 -2.02
N GLY A 67 -3.69 6.23 -2.24
CA GLY A 67 -4.85 5.68 -1.52
C GLY A 67 -4.51 4.85 -0.27
N VAL A 68 -3.23 4.65 0.03
CA VAL A 68 -2.79 3.83 1.18
C VAL A 68 -2.88 4.62 2.48
N TYR A 69 -3.36 3.95 3.53
CA TYR A 69 -3.40 4.46 4.90
C TYR A 69 -2.55 3.62 5.85
N LYS A 70 -2.27 4.16 7.04
CA LYS A 70 -1.48 3.51 8.09
C LYS A 70 -2.13 2.19 8.53
N GLY A 71 -1.36 1.10 8.49
CA GLY A 71 -1.83 -0.21 8.93
C GLY A 71 -2.64 -0.97 7.88
N VAL A 72 -2.65 -0.52 6.62
CA VAL A 72 -3.25 -1.30 5.52
C VAL A 72 -2.66 -2.70 5.48
N THR A 73 -3.49 -3.72 5.26
CA THR A 73 -2.97 -5.09 5.09
C THR A 73 -2.43 -5.30 3.67
N THR A 74 -1.48 -6.22 3.50
CA THR A 74 -0.98 -6.57 2.16
C THR A 74 -2.06 -7.16 1.24
N SER A 75 -3.15 -7.70 1.80
CA SER A 75 -4.31 -8.15 1.02
C SER A 75 -5.14 -6.97 0.53
N GLN A 76 -5.47 -6.02 1.41
CA GLN A 76 -6.17 -4.79 1.04
C GLN A 76 -5.37 -3.93 0.06
N LEU A 77 -4.04 -3.91 0.20
CA LEU A 77 -3.16 -3.23 -0.74
C LEU A 77 -3.26 -3.84 -2.15
N ASP A 78 -3.31 -5.16 -2.26
CA ASP A 78 -3.48 -5.85 -3.54
C ASP A 78 -4.90 -5.64 -4.10
N GLU A 79 -5.94 -5.62 -3.25
CA GLU A 79 -7.31 -5.25 -3.65
C GLU A 79 -7.37 -3.83 -4.24
N LEU A 80 -6.80 -2.84 -3.53
CA LEU A 80 -6.73 -1.46 -4.00
C LEU A 80 -5.97 -1.34 -5.33
N ALA A 81 -4.90 -2.12 -5.50
CA ALA A 81 -4.16 -2.17 -6.75
C ALA A 81 -4.97 -2.77 -7.90
N ALA A 82 -5.75 -3.81 -7.65
CA ALA A 82 -6.64 -4.40 -8.63
C ALA A 82 -7.76 -3.42 -9.04
N GLU A 83 -8.39 -2.74 -8.09
CA GLU A 83 -9.41 -1.72 -8.33
C GLU A 83 -8.85 -0.55 -9.14
N THR A 84 -7.68 -0.05 -8.75
CA THR A 84 -6.99 1.04 -9.45
C THR A 84 -6.66 0.67 -10.89
N ALA A 85 -6.17 -0.56 -11.13
CA ALA A 85 -5.92 -1.05 -12.48
C ALA A 85 -7.24 -1.21 -13.26
N ALA A 86 -8.30 -1.72 -12.63
CA ALA A 86 -9.61 -1.85 -13.27
C ALA A 86 -10.17 -0.49 -13.71
N ALA A 87 -10.01 0.57 -12.90
CA ALA A 87 -10.41 1.92 -13.26
C ALA A 87 -9.65 2.48 -14.49
N LEU A 88 -8.40 2.06 -14.70
CA LEU A 88 -7.60 2.42 -15.86
C LEU A 88 -7.95 1.63 -17.14
N THR A 89 -8.86 0.65 -17.06
CA THR A 89 -9.38 -0.08 -18.23
C THR A 89 -10.02 0.86 -19.24
N ALA A 90 -10.58 2.00 -18.79
CA ALA A 90 -11.11 3.03 -19.67
C ALA A 90 -10.06 3.63 -20.62
N SER A 91 -8.77 3.56 -20.25
CA SER A 91 -7.66 4.00 -21.10
C SER A 91 -7.17 2.88 -22.04
N HIS A 92 -7.01 1.66 -21.53
CA HIS A 92 -6.58 0.52 -22.36
C HIS A 92 -7.03 -0.83 -21.75
N PRO A 93 -7.49 -1.80 -22.56
CA PRO A 93 -7.94 -3.11 -22.05
C PRO A 93 -6.85 -3.94 -21.36
N ASP A 94 -5.57 -3.72 -21.65
CA ASP A 94 -4.48 -4.43 -20.94
C ASP A 94 -4.49 -4.17 -19.43
N TYR A 95 -5.00 -3.02 -18.98
CA TYR A 95 -5.17 -2.76 -17.55
C TYR A 95 -6.21 -3.69 -16.90
N ALA A 96 -7.23 -4.14 -17.65
CA ALA A 96 -8.16 -5.16 -17.16
C ALA A 96 -7.45 -6.50 -16.96
N SER A 97 -6.56 -6.88 -17.87
CA SER A 97 -5.74 -8.08 -17.73
C SER A 97 -4.81 -8.00 -16.53
N LEU A 98 -4.19 -6.83 -16.30
CA LEU A 98 -3.36 -6.59 -15.13
C LEU A 98 -4.20 -6.66 -13.83
N ALA A 99 -5.36 -6.01 -13.79
CA ALA A 99 -6.27 -6.03 -12.65
C ALA A 99 -6.69 -7.46 -12.28
N ALA A 100 -7.11 -8.25 -13.27
CA ALA A 100 -7.47 -9.65 -13.09
C ALA A 100 -6.30 -10.47 -12.51
N ARG A 101 -5.08 -10.28 -13.01
CA ARG A 101 -3.89 -10.98 -12.50
C ARG A 101 -3.53 -10.58 -11.06
N ILE A 102 -3.72 -9.31 -10.69
CA ILE A 102 -3.53 -8.86 -9.31
C ILE A 102 -4.55 -9.54 -8.39
N ALA A 103 -5.83 -9.51 -8.77
CA ALA A 103 -6.91 -10.13 -7.99
C ALA A 103 -6.68 -11.64 -7.81
N VAL A 104 -6.34 -12.36 -8.88
CA VAL A 104 -6.02 -13.80 -8.83
C VAL A 104 -4.77 -14.05 -7.97
N SER A 105 -3.71 -13.24 -8.12
CA SER A 105 -2.51 -13.38 -7.28
C SER A 105 -2.81 -13.11 -5.80
N ASN A 106 -3.71 -12.20 -5.48
CA ASN A 106 -4.13 -11.94 -4.11
C ASN A 106 -4.92 -13.13 -3.56
N LEU A 107 -5.91 -13.62 -4.32
CA LEU A 107 -6.73 -14.77 -3.96
C LEU A 107 -5.87 -16.00 -3.65
N HIS A 108 -4.94 -16.37 -4.54
CA HIS A 108 -4.02 -17.50 -4.32
C HIS A 108 -3.12 -17.35 -3.08
N LYS A 109 -2.91 -16.13 -2.57
CA LYS A 109 -2.16 -15.88 -1.34
C LYS A 109 -3.03 -15.91 -0.09
N ASN A 110 -4.35 -15.81 -0.23
CA ASN A 110 -5.31 -15.87 0.85
C ASN A 110 -5.94 -17.27 0.99
N THR A 111 -5.80 -18.14 -0.02
CA THR A 111 -6.30 -19.52 0.02
C THR A 111 -5.20 -20.53 0.35
N LYS A 112 -5.59 -21.65 0.98
CA LYS A 112 -4.70 -22.80 1.18
C LYS A 112 -4.35 -23.42 -0.18
N LYS A 113 -3.12 -23.92 -0.33
CA LYS A 113 -2.65 -24.54 -1.59
C LYS A 113 -3.26 -25.92 -1.85
N SER A 114 -3.75 -26.59 -0.80
CA SER A 114 -4.40 -27.89 -0.89
C SER A 114 -5.91 -27.74 -0.77
N PHE A 115 -6.65 -28.39 -1.67
CA PHE A 115 -8.11 -28.48 -1.60
C PHE A 115 -8.57 -29.29 -0.37
N SER A 116 -7.74 -30.19 0.14
CA SER A 116 -8.13 -31.21 1.12
C SER A 116 -7.61 -30.96 2.54
N GLU A 117 -6.85 -29.90 2.78
CA GLU A 117 -6.33 -29.58 4.12
C GLU A 117 -7.40 -28.85 4.95
N THR A 118 -8.17 -29.62 5.72
CA THR A 118 -9.07 -29.13 6.79
C THR A 118 -8.28 -28.48 7.92
#